data_AF-A0A7D5XL98-F1
#
_entry.id   AF-A0A7D5XL98-F1
#
_cell.length_a   1.000
_cell.length_b   1.000
_cell.length_c   1.000
_cell.angle_alpha   90.00
_cell.angle_beta   90.00
_cell.angle_gamma   90.00
#
_symmetry.space_group_name_H-M   'P 1'
#
loop_
_entity.id
_entity.type
_entity.pdbx_description
1 polymer ?
#
loop_
_entity_poly.entity_id
_entity_poly.type
_entity_poly.pdbx_seq_one_letter_code
_entity_poly.pdbx_strand_id
1 'polypeptide(L)' 'MQRICPKCNMESSISVKLRLDEKSGEYVCPRDQTHRFKLDAAGWLVSL' A
#
# COMPACT_ATOMS: atom_id res chain seq x y z
N MET A 1 10.25 13.83 -0.24
CA MET A 1 9.17 12.82 -0.27
C MET A 1 9.64 11.62 0.55
N GLN A 2 9.09 11.37 1.74
CA GLN A 2 9.56 10.33 2.67
C GLN A 2 8.97 8.96 2.30
N ARG A 3 9.82 7.92 2.18
CA ARG A 3 9.43 6.52 1.95
C ARG A 3 9.19 5.81 3.29
N ILE A 4 8.25 6.34 4.08
CA ILE A 4 7.94 5.82 5.41
C ILE A 4 6.57 5.15 5.33
N CYS A 5 6.47 3.92 5.85
CA CYS A 5 5.20 3.22 5.94
C CYS A 5 4.27 4.02 6.86
N PRO A 6 3.12 4.55 6.39
CA PRO A 6 2.27 5.46 7.16
C PRO A 6 1.63 4.78 8.38
N LYS A 7 1.62 3.43 8.44
CA LYS A 7 1.09 2.66 9.56
C LYS A 7 2.11 2.39 10.66
N CYS A 8 3.36 2.05 10.33
CA CYS A 8 4.38 1.73 11.33
C CYS A 8 5.43 2.83 11.52
N ASN A 9 5.36 3.92 10.75
CA ASN A 9 6.30 5.05 10.76
C ASN A 9 7.78 4.60 10.65
N MET A 10 8.03 3.46 10.01
CA MET A 10 9.38 2.95 9.76
C MET A 10 9.79 3.28 8.32
N GLU A 11 11.03 3.75 8.19
CA GLU A 11 11.72 3.86 6.91
C GLU A 11 12.10 2.44 6.47
N SER A 12 11.38 1.90 5.49
CA SER A 12 11.67 0.57 4.99
C SER A 12 11.16 0.44 3.56
N SER A 13 11.80 -0.46 2.82
CA SER A 13 11.36 -0.88 1.49
C SER A 13 9.96 -1.45 1.58
N ILE A 14 8.95 -0.63 1.23
CA ILE A 14 7.57 -1.07 1.14
C ILE A 14 7.44 -1.79 -0.20
N SER A 15 7.15 -3.09 -0.16
CA SER A 15 6.79 -3.83 -1.37
C SER A 15 5.30 -3.62 -1.64
N VAL A 16 4.98 -2.91 -2.73
CA VAL A 16 3.61 -2.65 -3.15
C VAL A 16 3.26 -3.63 -4.27
N LYS A 17 2.15 -4.36 -4.10
CA LYS A 17 1.58 -5.23 -5.12
C LYS A 17 0.18 -4.72 -5.47
N LEU A 18 -0.02 -4.37 -6.73
CA LEU A 18 -1.30 -3.89 -7.25
C LEU A 18 -2.05 -5.05 -7.89
N ARG A 19 -3.34 -5.17 -7.59
CA ARG A 19 -4.27 -6.10 -8.22
C ARG A 19 -5.32 -5.31 -8.99
N LEU A 20 -5.07 -5.13 -10.29
CA LEU A 20 -5.91 -4.32 -11.17
C LEU A 20 -7.31 -4.93 -11.35
N ASP A 21 -7.42 -6.25 -11.47
CA ASP A 21 -8.69 -6.96 -11.54
C ASP A 21 -9.56 -6.75 -10.30
N GLU A 22 -8.95 -6.75 -9.11
CA GLU A 22 -9.65 -6.60 -7.83
C GLU A 22 -9.77 -5.13 -7.41
N LYS A 23 -9.32 -4.18 -8.25
CA LYS A 23 -9.19 -2.74 -7.93
C LYS A 23 -8.70 -2.53 -6.50
N SER A 24 -7.64 -3.22 -6.15
CA SER A 24 -7.06 -3.20 -4.82
C SER A 24 -5.54 -3.25 -4.90
N GLY A 25 -4.89 -2.78 -3.86
CA GLY A 25 -3.46 -2.94 -3.69
C GLY A 25 -3.15 -3.43 -2.29
N GLU A 26 -2.02 -4.10 -2.16
CA GLU A 26 -1.46 -4.51 -0.89
C GLU A 26 -0.04 -3.94 -0.79
N TYR A 27 0.34 -3.49 0.39
CA TYR A 27 1.71 -3.12 0.70
C TYR A 27 2.18 -3.82 1.95
N VAL A 28 3.41 -4.34 1.91
CA VAL A 28 4.03 -5.05 3.03
C VAL A 28 5.02 -4.12 3.71
N CYS A 29 4.80 -3.86 5.00
CA CYS A 29 5.73 -3.13 5.86
C CYS A 29 6.65 -4.11 6.60
N PRO A 30 7.84 -3.65 7.05
CA PRO A 30 8.72 -4.48 7.87
C PRO A 30 7.96 -4.98 9.11
N ARG A 31 8.16 -6.26 9.46
CA ARG A 31 7.36 -7.05 10.42
C ARG A 31 6.07 -7.67 9.87
N ASP A 32 6.05 -8.00 8.57
CA ASP A 32 5.00 -8.82 7.95
C ASP A 32 3.58 -8.23 8.02
N GLN A 33 3.47 -6.93 8.28
CA GLN A 33 2.17 -6.25 8.27
C GLN A 33 1.80 -5.93 6.82
N THR A 34 0.90 -6.74 6.29
CA THR A 34 0.31 -6.54 4.97
C THR A 34 -0.92 -5.66 5.12
N HIS A 35 -0.86 -4.47 4.54
CA HIS A 35 -1.97 -3.53 4.52
C HIS A 35 -2.60 -3.54 3.14
N ARG A 36 -3.93 -3.66 3.08
CA ARG A 36 -4.69 -3.57 1.84
C ARG A 36 -5.36 -2.21 1.71
N PHE A 37 -5.35 -1.67 0.51
CA PHE A 37 -6.07 -0.47 0.12
C PHE A 37 -6.92 -0.74 -1.12
N LYS A 38 -8.00 0.03 -1.28
CA LYS A 38 -8.82 -0.02 -2.49
C LYS A 38 -8.30 0.99 -3.50
N LEU A 39 -8.45 0.66 -4.77
CA LEU A 39 -8.20 1.52 -5.90
C LEU A 39 -9.53 1.90 -6.54
N ASP A 40 -9.59 3.08 -7.12
CA ASP A 40 -10.75 3.50 -7.90
C ASP A 40 -10.68 2.86 -9.30
N ALA A 41 -11.71 3.10 -10.13
CA ALA A 41 -11.74 2.58 -11.50
C ALA A 41 -10.60 3.08 -12.39
N ALA A 42 -10.03 4.25 -12.09
CA ALA A 42 -8.87 4.82 -12.77
C ALA A 42 -7.53 4.41 -12.13
N GLY A 43 -7.53 3.50 -11.15
CA GLY A 43 -6.31 2.99 -10.52
C GLY A 43 -5.69 3.93 -9.49
N TRP A 44 -6.42 4.95 -9.02
CA TRP A 44 -5.97 5.83 -7.94
C TRP A 44 -6.32 5.24 -6.57
N LEU A 45 -5.45 5.49 -5.59
CA LEU A 45 -5.68 5.14 -4.20
C LEU A 45 -6.95 5.86 -3.69
N VAL A 46 -8.00 5.11 -3.33
CA VAL A 46 -9.21 5.68 -2.70
C VAL A 46 -9.08 5.58 -1.19
N SER A 47 -8.73 6.73 -0.59
CA SER A 47 -8.63 7.08 0.84
C SER A 47 -7.61 6.35 1.73
N LEU A 48 -7.01 7.16 2.62
CA LEU A 48 -6.15 6.85 3.76
C LEU A 48 -6.97 6.58 5.03
#